data_AF-A0A967LZD3-F1
#
_entry.id   AF-A0A967LZD3-F1
#
_cell.length_a   1.000
_cell.length_b   1.000
_cell.length_c   1.000
_cell.angle_alpha   90.00
_cell.angle_beta   90.00
_cell.angle_gamma   90.00
#
_symmetry.space_group_name_H-M   'P 1'
#
loop_
_entity.id
_entity.type
_entity.pdbx_description
1 polymer ?
#
loop_
_entity_poly.entity_id
_entity_poly.type
_entity_poly.pdbx_seq_one_letter_code
_entity_poly.pdbx_strand_id
1 'polypeptide(L)'
;NSGGVDSSDHEVNLKILMQQLIERGRIDSREERDTILEEVTEEVCEDVLANNYMQSLALSLDLARCRQNAEPYLELANRLVNAGLLDRQSEFLPTRKEVLARECECLTRPELAILLAYAKMQLYDDLLDSDLPDQEWVRGLLLSYFPDSVCERFEEGIVDHPLSREITATVLTNFVVDRTGSAFLNTLSQQSGKSWVDGVRTYLFFDRVMQAEPARQALFDLDNRMQA
;
A
#
# COMPACT_ATOMS: atom_id res chain seq x y z
N ASN A 1 4.67 -0.97 -16.65
CA ASN A 1 3.95 -2.24 -16.36
C ASN A 1 3.07 -2.08 -15.12
N SER A 2 3.55 -1.43 -14.05
CA SER A 2 2.83 -1.22 -12.80
C SER A 2 1.44 -0.60 -12.99
N GLY A 3 1.31 0.53 -13.71
CA GLY A 3 0.00 1.12 -13.99
C GLY A 3 -1.00 0.19 -14.70
N GLY A 4 -0.56 -0.72 -15.58
CA GLY A 4 -1.47 -1.67 -16.22
C GLY A 4 -1.95 -2.78 -15.28
N VAL A 5 -1.12 -3.20 -14.32
CA VAL A 5 -1.52 -4.15 -13.28
C VAL A 5 -2.51 -3.49 -12.32
N ASP A 6 -2.22 -2.25 -11.94
CA ASP A 6 -3.03 -1.43 -11.04
C ASP A 6 -4.42 -1.14 -11.64
N SER A 7 -4.47 -0.66 -12.89
CA SER A 7 -5.74 -0.47 -13.62
C SER A 7 -6.55 -1.76 -13.72
N SER A 8 -5.90 -2.91 -13.90
CA SER A 8 -6.58 -4.20 -13.96
C SER A 8 -7.20 -4.61 -12.62
N ASP A 9 -6.58 -4.24 -11.50
CA ASP A 9 -7.11 -4.50 -10.17
C ASP A 9 -8.38 -3.66 -9.92
N HIS A 10 -8.31 -2.36 -10.18
CA HIS A 10 -9.47 -1.45 -10.13
C HIS A 10 -10.61 -1.94 -11.04
N GLU A 11 -10.29 -2.34 -12.28
CA GLU A 11 -11.28 -2.87 -13.22
C GLU A 11 -12.01 -4.11 -12.67
N VAL A 12 -11.28 -5.06 -12.10
CA VAL A 12 -11.85 -6.30 -11.55
C VAL A 12 -12.73 -5.99 -10.34
N ASN A 13 -12.24 -5.19 -9.39
CA ASN A 13 -12.98 -4.85 -8.18
C ASN A 13 -14.24 -4.02 -8.48
N LEU A 14 -14.16 -3.06 -9.42
CA LEU A 14 -15.35 -2.35 -9.89
C LEU A 14 -16.35 -3.30 -10.55
N LYS A 15 -15.91 -4.24 -11.39
CA LYS A 15 -16.82 -5.20 -12.03
C LYS A 15 -17.53 -6.10 -11.02
N ILE A 16 -16.83 -6.55 -9.97
CA ILE A 16 -17.43 -7.35 -8.89
C ILE A 16 -18.49 -6.52 -8.15
N LEU A 17 -18.17 -5.28 -7.78
CA LEU A 17 -19.13 -4.35 -7.18
C LEU A 17 -20.36 -4.14 -8.06
N MET A 18 -20.16 -3.85 -9.35
CA MET A 18 -21.27 -3.59 -10.27
C MET A 18 -22.16 -4.82 -10.47
N GLN A 19 -21.57 -6.02 -10.54
CA GLN A 19 -22.32 -7.27 -10.64
C GLN A 19 -23.20 -7.49 -9.41
N GLN A 20 -22.67 -7.25 -8.21
CA GLN A 20 -23.43 -7.30 -6.96
C GLN A 20 -24.58 -6.29 -6.95
N LEU A 21 -24.36 -5.06 -7.44
CA LEU A 21 -25.38 -4.02 -7.49
C LEU A 21 -26.52 -4.37 -8.47
N ILE A 22 -26.20 -4.96 -9.62
CA ILE A 22 -27.21 -5.50 -10.56
C ILE A 22 -28.04 -6.60 -9.90
N GLU A 23 -27.39 -7.56 -9.23
CA GLU A 23 -28.09 -8.67 -8.56
C GLU A 23 -29.03 -8.19 -7.45
N ARG A 24 -28.71 -7.06 -6.83
CA ARG A 24 -29.53 -6.39 -5.80
C ARG A 24 -30.57 -5.43 -6.38
N GLY A 25 -30.65 -5.30 -7.71
CA GLY A 25 -31.57 -4.37 -8.38
C GLY A 25 -31.29 -2.90 -8.10
N ARG A 26 -30.02 -2.55 -7.80
CA ARG A 26 -29.57 -1.15 -7.61
C ARG A 26 -29.02 -0.53 -8.89
N ILE A 27 -28.70 -1.35 -9.89
CA ILE A 27 -28.39 -0.97 -11.27
C ILE A 27 -29.37 -1.73 -12.15
N ASP A 28 -30.06 -1.02 -13.04
CA ASP A 28 -31.21 -1.54 -13.78
C ASP A 28 -30.80 -2.43 -14.95
N SER A 29 -29.66 -2.15 -15.59
CA SER A 29 -29.21 -2.90 -16.75
C SER A 29 -27.69 -2.98 -16.90
N ARG A 30 -27.25 -3.85 -17.82
CA ARG A 30 -25.84 -3.91 -18.23
C ARG A 30 -25.40 -2.65 -18.95
N GLU A 31 -26.28 -1.97 -19.69
CA GLU A 31 -25.95 -0.71 -20.35
C GLU A 31 -25.69 0.41 -19.34
N GLU A 32 -26.49 0.50 -18.28
CA GLU A 32 -26.25 1.46 -17.19
C GLU A 32 -24.92 1.17 -16.50
N ARG A 33 -24.62 -0.11 -16.23
CA ARG A 33 -23.32 -0.53 -15.70
C ARG A 33 -22.16 -0.09 -16.59
N ASP A 34 -22.24 -0.33 -17.90
CA ASP A 34 -21.19 0.04 -18.85
C ASP A 34 -20.98 1.56 -18.87
N THR A 35 -22.07 2.33 -18.79
CA THR A 35 -22.01 3.80 -18.70
C THR A 35 -21.28 4.25 -17.43
N ILE A 36 -21.60 3.67 -16.26
CA ILE A 36 -20.91 3.99 -15.00
C ILE A 36 -19.41 3.68 -15.12
N LEU A 37 -19.03 2.53 -15.69
CA LEU A 37 -17.62 2.18 -15.86
C LEU A 37 -16.89 3.14 -16.80
N GLU A 38 -17.54 3.64 -17.84
CA GLU A 38 -16.97 4.67 -18.72
C GLU A 38 -16.78 6.00 -17.97
N GLU A 39 -17.77 6.42 -17.17
CA GLU A 39 -17.75 7.68 -16.40
C GLU A 39 -16.57 7.76 -15.42
N VAL A 40 -16.22 6.65 -14.76
CA VAL A 40 -15.18 6.64 -13.71
C VAL A 40 -13.75 6.47 -14.25
N THR A 41 -13.58 6.41 -15.57
CA THR A 41 -12.28 6.14 -16.19
C THR A 41 -11.20 7.13 -15.75
N GLU A 42 -11.53 8.43 -15.69
CA GLU A 42 -10.56 9.47 -15.33
C GLU A 42 -10.16 9.35 -13.85
N GLU A 43 -11.13 9.17 -12.95
CA GLU A 43 -10.86 8.97 -11.51
C GLU A 43 -9.94 7.75 -11.27
N VAL A 44 -10.21 6.62 -11.94
CA VAL A 44 -9.34 5.44 -11.86
C VAL A 44 -7.94 5.73 -12.42
N CYS A 45 -7.83 6.53 -13.48
CA CYS A 45 -6.52 6.93 -14.01
C CYS A 45 -5.74 7.78 -13.00
N GLU A 46 -6.40 8.73 -12.34
CA GLU A 46 -5.80 9.56 -11.28
C GLU A 46 -5.32 8.71 -10.11
N ASP A 47 -6.14 7.77 -9.62
CA ASP A 47 -5.80 6.85 -8.53
C ASP A 47 -4.57 6.00 -8.88
N VAL A 48 -4.56 5.43 -10.08
CA VAL A 48 -3.44 4.62 -10.57
C VAL A 48 -2.17 5.45 -10.66
N LEU A 49 -2.25 6.68 -11.19
CA LEU A 49 -1.08 7.57 -11.27
C LEU A 49 -0.56 7.95 -9.87
N ALA A 50 -1.45 8.26 -8.95
CA ALA A 50 -1.11 8.60 -7.56
C ALA A 50 -0.42 7.41 -6.87
N ASN A 51 -0.97 6.20 -6.99
CA ASN A 51 -0.39 4.99 -6.42
C ASN A 51 1.01 4.72 -6.99
N ASN A 52 1.19 4.80 -8.30
CA ASN A 52 2.48 4.59 -8.96
C ASN A 52 3.53 5.64 -8.54
N TYR A 53 3.11 6.89 -8.37
CA TYR A 53 3.95 7.96 -7.86
C TYR A 53 4.40 7.64 -6.43
N MET A 54 3.47 7.30 -5.54
CA MET A 54 3.75 7.03 -4.12
C MET A 54 4.70 5.85 -3.91
N GLN A 55 4.54 4.76 -4.66
CA GLN A 55 5.45 3.62 -4.58
C GLN A 55 6.88 3.97 -5.06
N SER A 56 6.99 4.79 -6.12
CA SER A 56 8.28 5.26 -6.63
C SER A 56 8.97 6.22 -5.64
N LEU A 57 8.19 7.05 -4.96
CA LEU A 57 8.66 7.92 -3.88
C LEU A 57 9.12 7.09 -2.68
N ALA A 58 8.35 6.09 -2.25
CA ALA A 58 8.70 5.20 -1.15
C ALA A 58 10.08 4.55 -1.35
N LEU A 59 10.37 4.04 -2.55
CA LEU A 59 11.68 3.50 -2.90
C LEU A 59 12.81 4.54 -2.86
N SER A 60 12.51 5.77 -3.25
CA SER A 60 13.49 6.86 -3.24
C SER A 60 13.83 7.27 -1.80
N LEU A 61 12.82 7.33 -0.93
CA LEU A 61 12.98 7.60 0.50
C LEU A 61 13.70 6.43 1.19
N ASP A 62 13.40 5.20 0.84
CA ASP A 62 14.11 4.02 1.36
C ASP A 62 15.58 4.02 0.96
N LEU A 63 15.92 4.40 -0.28
CA LEU A 63 17.33 4.55 -0.66
C LEU A 63 18.03 5.64 0.18
N ALA A 64 17.38 6.78 0.40
CA ALA A 64 17.93 7.87 1.20
C ALA A 64 18.18 7.43 2.66
N ARG A 65 17.23 6.71 3.27
CA ARG A 65 17.34 6.15 4.62
C ARG A 65 18.40 5.03 4.68
N CYS A 66 18.44 4.14 3.70
CA CYS A 66 19.39 3.04 3.63
C CYS A 66 20.85 3.53 3.53
N ARG A 67 21.08 4.64 2.82
CA ARG A 67 22.40 5.31 2.78
C ARG A 67 22.83 5.88 4.12
N GLN A 68 21.88 6.24 5.00
CA GLN A 68 22.20 6.72 6.35
C GLN A 68 22.44 5.54 7.30
N ASN A 69 21.63 4.48 7.17
CA ASN A 69 21.78 3.26 7.94
C ASN A 69 21.15 2.07 7.20
N ALA A 70 21.98 1.14 6.74
CA ALA A 70 21.52 -0.06 6.04
C ALA A 70 20.97 -1.16 6.99
N GLU A 71 21.27 -1.09 8.29
CA GLU A 71 20.96 -2.17 9.24
C GLU A 71 19.45 -2.51 9.30
N PRO A 72 18.51 -1.55 9.36
CA PRO A 72 17.08 -1.86 9.39
C PRO A 72 16.60 -2.70 8.20
N TYR A 73 17.18 -2.46 7.03
CA TYR A 73 16.85 -3.17 5.79
C TYR A 73 17.49 -4.57 5.74
N LEU A 74 18.71 -4.70 6.25
CA LEU A 74 19.37 -5.99 6.40
C LEU A 74 18.64 -6.89 7.40
N GLU A 75 18.18 -6.31 8.51
CA GLU A 75 17.36 -6.99 9.51
C GLU A 75 15.99 -7.39 8.97
N LEU A 76 15.35 -6.52 8.17
CA LEU A 76 14.13 -6.88 7.45
C LEU A 76 14.38 -8.07 6.52
N ALA A 77 15.44 -8.05 5.72
CA ALA A 77 15.78 -9.15 4.83
C ALA A 77 15.99 -10.47 5.59
N ASN A 78 16.70 -10.43 6.73
CA ASN A 78 16.90 -11.60 7.59
C ASN A 78 15.58 -12.13 8.16
N ARG A 79 14.69 -11.23 8.62
CA ARG A 79 13.35 -11.61 9.11
C ARG A 79 12.56 -12.32 8.01
N LEU A 80 12.51 -11.76 6.80
CA LEU A 80 11.75 -12.33 5.69
C LEU A 80 12.29 -13.71 5.28
N VAL A 81 13.61 -13.90 5.28
CA VAL A 81 14.24 -15.22 5.06
C VAL A 81 13.85 -16.21 6.17
N ASN A 82 13.95 -15.80 7.44
CA ASN A 82 13.63 -16.66 8.57
C ASN A 82 12.15 -17.05 8.64
N ALA A 83 11.26 -16.17 8.15
CA ALA A 83 9.84 -16.43 8.02
C ALA A 83 9.50 -17.35 6.82
N GLY A 84 10.49 -17.68 5.97
CA GLY A 84 10.29 -18.51 4.77
C GLY A 84 9.62 -17.77 3.60
N LEU A 85 9.52 -16.44 3.67
CA LEU A 85 8.86 -15.62 2.67
C LEU A 85 9.81 -15.23 1.54
N LEU A 86 11.09 -15.05 1.86
CA LEU A 86 12.09 -14.56 0.92
C LEU A 86 13.21 -15.59 0.76
N ASP A 87 13.46 -16.02 -0.47
CA ASP A 87 14.67 -16.77 -0.81
C ASP A 87 15.73 -15.84 -1.40
N ARG A 88 16.82 -15.70 -0.65
CA ARG A 88 17.87 -14.72 -0.95
C ARG A 88 18.61 -15.01 -2.25
N GLN A 89 18.77 -16.29 -2.58
CA GLN A 89 19.47 -16.71 -3.80
C GLN A 89 18.62 -16.49 -5.03
N SER A 90 17.33 -16.83 -4.97
CA SER A 90 16.36 -16.66 -6.05
C SER A 90 16.17 -15.19 -6.40
N GLU A 91 16.19 -14.32 -5.40
CA GLU A 91 16.06 -12.86 -5.56
C GLU A 91 17.39 -12.15 -5.83
N PHE A 92 18.51 -12.88 -5.92
CA PHE A 92 19.86 -12.30 -6.08
C PHE A 92 20.20 -11.20 -5.05
N LEU A 93 19.65 -11.32 -3.84
CA LEU A 93 19.82 -10.31 -2.79
C LEU A 93 21.21 -10.41 -2.14
N PRO A 94 21.78 -9.26 -1.69
CA PRO A 94 22.98 -9.06 -0.87
C PRO A 94 23.46 -10.21 0.00
N THR A 95 24.56 -10.13 0.69
CA THR A 95 24.65 -10.55 2.10
C THR A 95 24.97 -9.32 2.92
N ARG A 96 24.78 -9.36 4.24
CA ARG A 96 25.23 -8.26 5.12
C ARG A 96 26.69 -7.92 4.86
N LYS A 97 27.55 -8.93 4.70
CA LYS A 97 28.97 -8.74 4.39
C LYS A 97 29.19 -8.08 3.02
N GLU A 98 28.46 -8.48 1.98
CA GLU A 98 28.60 -7.89 0.65
C GLU A 98 28.09 -6.46 0.59
N VAL A 99 26.99 -6.14 1.31
CA VAL A 99 26.46 -4.77 1.39
C VAL A 99 27.46 -3.85 2.09
N LEU A 100 28.00 -4.28 3.23
CA LEU A 100 28.99 -3.50 4.00
C LEU A 100 30.37 -3.42 3.32
N ALA A 101 30.64 -4.25 2.29
CA ALA A 101 31.86 -4.16 1.50
C ALA A 101 31.76 -3.14 0.34
N ARG A 102 30.57 -2.59 0.06
CA ARG A 102 30.37 -1.57 -0.96
C ARG A 102 30.83 -0.22 -0.44
N GLU A 103 31.30 0.65 -1.34
CA GLU A 103 31.68 2.02 -0.99
C GLU A 103 30.52 2.82 -0.38
N CYS A 104 29.29 2.57 -0.83
CA CYS A 104 28.09 3.21 -0.28
C CYS A 104 27.52 2.54 0.98
N GLU A 105 28.07 1.39 1.37
CA GLU A 105 27.62 0.54 2.51
C GLU A 105 26.09 0.32 2.57
N CYS A 106 25.41 0.35 1.42
CA CYS A 106 23.95 0.33 1.33
C CYS A 106 23.42 -0.60 0.22
N LEU A 107 22.13 -0.93 0.32
CA LEU A 107 21.41 -1.65 -0.72
C LEU A 107 21.16 -0.74 -1.94
N THR A 108 21.04 -1.36 -3.12
CA THR A 108 20.67 -0.66 -4.35
C THR A 108 19.15 -0.48 -4.45
N ARG A 109 18.69 0.39 -5.35
CA ARG A 109 17.24 0.58 -5.58
C ARG A 109 16.51 -0.72 -5.95
N PRO A 110 17.02 -1.58 -6.87
CA PRO A 110 16.38 -2.86 -7.15
C PRO A 110 16.29 -3.78 -5.93
N GLU A 111 17.36 -3.84 -5.12
CA GLU A 111 17.37 -4.67 -3.91
C GLU A 111 16.36 -4.15 -2.86
N LEU A 112 16.22 -2.84 -2.72
CA LEU A 112 15.21 -2.22 -1.86
C LEU A 112 13.79 -2.44 -2.40
N ALA A 113 13.61 -2.50 -3.73
CA ALA A 113 12.32 -2.81 -4.33
C ALA A 113 11.85 -4.24 -4.01
N ILE A 114 12.78 -5.19 -3.98
CA ILE A 114 12.50 -6.55 -3.52
C ILE A 114 12.03 -6.52 -2.06
N LEU A 115 12.78 -5.86 -1.18
CA LEU A 115 12.41 -5.76 0.24
C LEU A 115 11.06 -5.05 0.45
N LEU A 116 10.76 -4.01 -0.32
CA LEU A 116 9.47 -3.32 -0.28
C LEU A 116 8.32 -4.25 -0.67
N ALA A 117 8.47 -5.00 -1.76
CA ALA A 117 7.46 -5.96 -2.21
C ALA A 117 7.19 -7.04 -1.17
N TYR A 118 8.24 -7.69 -0.64
CA TYR A 118 8.08 -8.74 0.38
C TYR A 118 7.56 -8.19 1.72
N ALA A 119 7.92 -6.96 2.10
CA ALA A 119 7.35 -6.32 3.27
C ALA A 119 5.84 -6.06 3.09
N LYS A 120 5.40 -5.62 1.89
CA LYS A 120 3.98 -5.47 1.59
C LYS A 120 3.24 -6.81 1.62
N MET A 121 3.82 -7.86 1.03
CA MET A 121 3.22 -9.20 1.05
C MET A 121 3.05 -9.72 2.48
N GLN A 122 4.10 -9.64 3.30
CA GLN A 122 4.01 -10.06 4.71
C GLN A 122 2.96 -9.26 5.47
N LEU A 123 2.92 -7.94 5.27
CA LEU A 123 1.96 -7.09 5.97
C LEU A 123 0.54 -7.40 5.53
N TYR A 124 0.31 -7.61 4.24
CA TYR A 124 -1.00 -7.96 3.70
C TYR A 124 -1.52 -9.26 4.33
N ASP A 125 -0.68 -10.30 4.39
CA ASP A 125 -1.04 -11.58 5.02
C ASP A 125 -1.32 -11.39 6.52
N ASP A 126 -0.46 -10.67 7.25
CA ASP A 126 -0.67 -10.35 8.67
C ASP A 126 -1.98 -9.58 8.91
N LEU A 127 -2.36 -8.69 8.00
CA LEU A 127 -3.62 -7.94 8.07
C LEU A 127 -4.83 -8.83 7.80
N LEU A 128 -4.76 -9.70 6.79
CA LEU A 128 -5.80 -10.67 6.49
C LEU A 128 -6.01 -11.71 7.60
N ASP A 129 -4.98 -12.00 8.40
CA ASP A 129 -5.10 -12.87 9.57
C ASP A 129 -5.57 -12.13 10.83
N SER A 130 -5.78 -10.81 10.76
CA SER A 130 -6.18 -9.95 11.88
C SER A 130 -7.61 -9.44 11.78
N ASP A 131 -8.17 -8.93 12.87
CA ASP A 131 -9.47 -8.26 12.89
C ASP A 131 -9.43 -6.82 12.35
N LEU A 132 -8.26 -6.29 11.96
CA LEU A 132 -8.10 -4.88 11.63
C LEU A 132 -8.89 -4.43 10.39
N PRO A 133 -8.89 -5.16 9.26
CA PRO A 133 -9.65 -4.76 8.08
C PRO A 133 -11.16 -4.65 8.31
N ASP A 134 -11.71 -5.34 9.33
CA ASP A 134 -13.14 -5.35 9.63
C ASP A 134 -13.56 -4.22 10.58
N GLN A 135 -12.63 -3.40 11.05
CA GLN A 135 -12.93 -2.37 12.05
C GLN A 135 -13.65 -1.18 11.40
N GLU A 136 -14.76 -0.75 12.00
CA GLU A 136 -15.55 0.39 11.49
C GLU A 136 -14.71 1.66 11.30
N TRP A 137 -13.73 1.92 12.18
CA TRP A 137 -12.91 3.13 12.12
C TRP A 137 -11.87 3.15 10.98
N VAL A 138 -11.67 2.01 10.28
CA VAL A 138 -10.88 1.93 9.04
C VAL A 138 -11.75 1.87 7.78
N ARG A 139 -13.09 1.87 7.88
CA ARG A 139 -13.99 1.83 6.73
C ARG A 139 -13.71 2.92 5.68
N GLY A 140 -13.28 4.10 6.11
CA GLY A 140 -12.88 5.18 5.19
C GLY A 140 -11.74 4.79 4.24
N LEU A 141 -10.87 3.84 4.62
CA LEU A 141 -9.82 3.32 3.74
C LEU A 141 -10.37 2.38 2.66
N LEU A 142 -11.44 1.62 2.96
CA LEU A 142 -12.15 0.85 1.93
C LEU A 142 -12.78 1.78 0.91
N LEU A 143 -13.45 2.84 1.38
CA LEU A 143 -14.10 3.81 0.51
C LEU A 143 -13.09 4.54 -0.37
N SER A 144 -11.92 4.92 0.17
CA SER A 144 -10.87 5.60 -0.61
C SER A 144 -10.23 4.75 -1.72
N TYR A 145 -10.58 3.46 -1.84
CA TYR A 145 -10.16 2.64 -2.98
C TYR A 145 -11.00 2.87 -4.23
N PHE A 146 -12.29 3.18 -4.04
CA PHE A 146 -13.23 3.32 -5.13
C PHE A 146 -13.33 4.80 -5.55
N PRO A 147 -13.61 5.08 -6.83
CA PRO A 147 -13.85 6.45 -7.29
C PRO A 147 -14.90 7.15 -6.44
N ASP A 148 -14.70 8.45 -6.19
CA ASP A 148 -15.58 9.26 -5.35
C ASP A 148 -17.03 9.21 -5.89
N SER A 149 -17.20 9.26 -7.21
CA SER A 149 -18.51 9.14 -7.86
C SER A 149 -19.23 7.80 -7.59
N VAL A 150 -18.48 6.70 -7.42
CA VAL A 150 -19.03 5.38 -7.04
C VAL A 150 -19.37 5.37 -5.57
N CYS A 151 -18.50 5.92 -4.72
CA CYS A 151 -18.72 6.04 -3.29
C CYS A 151 -20.01 6.79 -2.97
N GLU A 152 -20.21 7.96 -3.58
CA GLU A 152 -21.42 8.80 -3.38
C GLU A 152 -22.72 8.06 -3.74
N ARG A 153 -22.69 7.17 -4.74
CA ARG A 153 -23.87 6.47 -5.25
C ARG A 153 -24.11 5.12 -4.57
N PHE A 154 -23.05 4.43 -4.17
CA PHE A 154 -23.08 3.01 -3.85
C PHE A 154 -22.31 2.62 -2.59
N GLU A 155 -22.14 3.54 -1.63
CA GLU A 155 -21.44 3.29 -0.35
C GLU A 155 -21.87 1.98 0.34
N GLU A 156 -23.18 1.74 0.48
CA GLU A 156 -23.71 0.48 1.07
C GLU A 156 -23.23 -0.75 0.29
N GLY A 157 -23.17 -0.66 -1.04
CA GLY A 157 -22.70 -1.74 -1.91
C GLY A 157 -21.21 -2.02 -1.74
N ILE A 158 -20.40 -0.97 -1.55
CA ILE A 158 -18.95 -1.06 -1.31
C ILE A 158 -18.67 -1.71 0.04
N VAL A 159 -19.39 -1.31 1.09
CA VAL A 159 -19.27 -1.92 2.41
C VAL A 159 -19.54 -3.43 2.36
N ASP A 160 -20.55 -3.82 1.58
CA ASP A 160 -20.91 -5.22 1.37
C ASP A 160 -20.13 -5.90 0.24
N HIS A 161 -19.05 -5.30 -0.25
CA HIS A 161 -18.27 -5.87 -1.35
C HIS A 161 -17.69 -7.25 -0.95
N PRO A 162 -17.77 -8.28 -1.81
CA PRO A 162 -17.26 -9.62 -1.51
C PRO A 162 -15.79 -9.66 -1.11
N LEU A 163 -15.00 -8.70 -1.60
CA LEU A 163 -13.57 -8.55 -1.33
C LEU A 163 -13.28 -7.32 -0.45
N SER A 164 -14.25 -6.79 0.30
CA SER A 164 -14.06 -5.58 1.11
C SER A 164 -12.89 -5.72 2.08
N ARG A 165 -12.71 -6.91 2.65
CA ARG A 165 -11.61 -7.23 3.55
C ARG A 165 -10.24 -7.18 2.85
N GLU A 166 -10.12 -7.84 1.71
CA GLU A 166 -8.91 -7.91 0.89
C GLU A 166 -8.52 -6.52 0.36
N ILE A 167 -9.50 -5.76 -0.15
CA ILE A 167 -9.28 -4.38 -0.61
C ILE A 167 -8.80 -3.51 0.55
N THR A 168 -9.46 -3.59 1.72
CA THR A 168 -9.05 -2.82 2.90
C THR A 168 -7.63 -3.18 3.35
N ALA A 169 -7.27 -4.46 3.35
CA ALA A 169 -5.91 -4.90 3.68
C ALA A 169 -4.86 -4.38 2.68
N THR A 170 -5.18 -4.36 1.38
CA THR A 170 -4.33 -3.78 0.33
C THR A 170 -4.14 -2.28 0.54
N VAL A 171 -5.21 -1.53 0.77
CA VAL A 171 -5.13 -0.08 1.01
C VAL A 171 -4.34 0.21 2.29
N LEU A 172 -4.60 -0.51 3.38
CA LEU A 172 -3.84 -0.39 4.63
C LEU A 172 -2.35 -0.63 4.41
N THR A 173 -2.01 -1.68 3.66
CA THR A 173 -0.63 -2.04 3.34
C THR A 173 0.07 -0.91 2.60
N ASN A 174 -0.53 -0.42 1.51
CA ASN A 174 0.02 0.69 0.72
C ASN A 174 0.09 1.98 1.56
N PHE A 175 -0.98 2.30 2.30
CA PHE A 175 -1.06 3.51 3.11
C PHE A 175 0.11 3.64 4.09
N VAL A 176 0.44 2.55 4.79
CA VAL A 176 1.52 2.53 5.79
C VAL A 176 2.88 2.41 5.12
N VAL A 177 3.06 1.43 4.25
CA VAL A 177 4.40 1.11 3.70
C VAL A 177 4.90 2.20 2.78
N ASP A 178 4.04 2.80 1.96
CA ASP A 178 4.48 3.83 1.01
C ASP A 178 4.86 5.15 1.70
N ARG A 179 4.33 5.40 2.91
CA ARG A 179 4.69 6.57 3.74
C ARG A 179 5.91 6.31 4.62
N THR A 180 5.99 5.12 5.22
CA THR A 180 6.97 4.82 6.27
C THR A 180 8.22 4.09 5.78
N GLY A 181 8.15 3.42 4.64
CA GLY A 181 9.22 2.60 4.07
C GLY A 181 9.18 1.14 4.52
N SER A 182 9.88 0.28 3.77
CA SER A 182 9.85 -1.18 3.94
C SER A 182 10.32 -1.67 5.31
N ALA A 183 11.33 -1.03 5.90
CA ALA A 183 11.94 -1.46 7.16
C ALA A 183 11.22 -0.97 8.43
N PHE A 184 10.23 -0.07 8.30
CA PHE A 184 9.62 0.61 9.44
C PHE A 184 8.95 -0.34 10.42
N LEU A 185 8.03 -1.19 9.93
CA LEU A 185 7.27 -2.11 10.79
C LEU A 185 8.17 -3.18 11.42
N ASN A 186 9.18 -3.65 10.70
CA ASN A 186 10.19 -4.55 11.27
C ASN A 186 10.92 -3.88 12.44
N THR A 187 11.39 -2.65 12.24
CA THR A 187 12.13 -1.90 13.27
C THR A 187 11.25 -1.66 14.50
N LEU A 188 10.00 -1.21 14.28
CA LEU A 188 9.05 -0.97 15.36
C LEU A 188 8.73 -2.25 16.14
N SER A 189 8.55 -3.37 15.43
CA SER A 189 8.30 -4.68 16.02
C SER A 189 9.50 -5.15 16.86
N GLN A 190 10.73 -5.01 16.36
CA GLN A 190 11.94 -5.36 17.12
C GLN A 190 12.10 -4.51 18.39
N GLN A 191 11.79 -3.22 18.33
CA GLN A 191 11.93 -2.31 19.48
C GLN A 191 10.83 -2.49 20.54
N SER A 192 9.60 -2.78 20.12
CA SER A 192 8.43 -2.84 21.01
C SER A 192 8.04 -4.26 21.43
N GLY A 193 8.51 -5.28 20.72
CA GLY A 193 8.06 -6.67 20.86
C GLY A 193 6.61 -6.90 20.39
N LYS A 194 6.04 -5.97 19.63
CA LYS A 194 4.66 -6.03 19.11
C LYS A 194 4.59 -6.53 17.67
N SER A 195 3.39 -6.94 17.25
CA SER A 195 3.14 -7.40 15.88
C SER A 195 3.20 -6.25 14.87
N TRP A 196 3.29 -6.57 13.59
CA TRP A 196 3.19 -5.55 12.53
C TRP A 196 1.80 -4.92 12.50
N VAL A 197 0.75 -5.69 12.78
CA VAL A 197 -0.64 -5.20 12.90
C VAL A 197 -0.78 -4.17 14.04
N ASP A 198 -0.16 -4.41 15.19
CA ASP A 198 -0.11 -3.42 16.28
C ASP A 198 0.64 -2.15 15.84
N GLY A 199 1.70 -2.31 15.04
CA GLY A 199 2.43 -1.21 14.42
C GLY A 199 1.55 -0.38 13.49
N VAL A 200 0.74 -1.03 12.64
CA VAL A 200 -0.25 -0.36 11.78
C VAL A 200 -1.29 0.39 12.60
N ARG A 201 -1.91 -0.25 13.60
CA ARG A 201 -2.88 0.39 14.50
C ARG A 201 -2.30 1.65 15.15
N THR A 202 -1.07 1.54 15.63
CA THR A 202 -0.35 2.66 16.27
C THR A 202 -0.08 3.77 15.26
N TYR A 203 0.42 3.43 14.08
CA TYR A 203 0.68 4.40 13.02
C TYR A 203 -0.59 5.17 12.63
N LEU A 204 -1.70 4.47 12.36
CA LEU A 204 -2.98 5.10 12.00
C LEU A 204 -3.52 6.01 13.11
N PHE A 205 -3.36 5.62 14.37
CA PHE A 205 -3.74 6.46 15.50
C PHE A 205 -2.95 7.78 15.49
N PHE A 206 -1.62 7.72 15.38
CA PHE A 206 -0.80 8.93 15.34
C PHE A 206 -1.04 9.75 14.07
N ASP A 207 -1.22 9.11 12.92
CA ASP A 207 -1.53 9.78 11.66
C ASP A 207 -2.77 10.67 11.78
N ARG A 208 -3.83 10.13 12.38
CA ARG A 208 -5.09 10.83 12.63
C ARG A 208 -4.97 11.92 13.70
N VAL A 209 -4.34 11.61 14.84
CA VAL A 209 -4.17 12.58 15.95
C VAL A 209 -3.32 13.77 15.54
N MET A 210 -2.28 13.54 14.73
CA MET A 210 -1.38 14.58 14.27
C MET A 210 -1.92 15.36 13.06
N GLN A 211 -3.06 14.96 12.50
CA GLN A 211 -3.57 15.49 11.22
C GLN A 211 -2.47 15.49 10.16
N ALA A 212 -1.81 14.34 10.01
CA ALA A 212 -0.60 14.25 9.20
C ALA A 212 -0.89 14.42 7.69
N GLU A 213 -2.12 14.17 7.24
CA GLU A 213 -2.49 14.28 5.83
C GLU A 213 -2.42 15.73 5.29
N PRO A 214 -3.05 16.75 5.93
CA PRO A 214 -2.83 18.15 5.54
C PRO A 214 -1.35 18.56 5.45
N ALA A 215 -0.52 18.08 6.38
CA ALA A 215 0.91 18.38 6.37
C ALA A 215 1.64 17.71 5.20
N ARG A 216 1.30 16.45 4.88
CA ARG A 216 1.82 15.76 3.68
C ARG A 216 1.36 16.43 2.40
N GLN A 217 0.09 16.83 2.31
CA GLN A 217 -0.43 17.53 1.14
C GLN A 217 0.30 18.87 0.92
N ALA A 218 0.52 19.64 1.98
CA ALA A 218 1.28 20.89 1.89
C ALA A 218 2.72 20.68 1.40
N LEU A 219 3.35 19.54 1.73
CA LEU A 219 4.67 19.17 1.19
C LEU A 219 4.56 18.72 -0.27
N PHE A 220 3.55 17.92 -0.61
CA PHE A 220 3.31 17.43 -1.96
C PHE A 220 3.01 18.58 -2.94
N ASP A 221 2.28 19.60 -2.51
CA ASP A 221 1.98 20.81 -3.30
C ASP A 221 3.23 21.64 -3.64
N LEU A 222 4.36 21.37 -2.97
CA LEU A 222 5.67 21.95 -3.26
C LEU A 222 6.53 21.07 -4.19
N ASP A 223 6.08 19.86 -4.52
CA ASP A 223 6.79 18.97 -5.42
C ASP A 223 6.99 19.63 -6.79
N ASN A 224 8.20 19.50 -7.35
CA ASN A 224 8.64 20.18 -8.56
C ASN A 224 8.56 21.73 -8.54
N ARG A 225 8.31 22.36 -7.38
CA ARG A 225 8.28 23.83 -7.22
C ARG A 225 9.45 24.40 -6.42
N MET A 226 10.19 23.55 -5.72
CA MET A 226 11.40 23.95 -4.98
C MET A 226 12.64 23.85 -5.88
N GLN A 227 13.53 24.84 -5.80
CA GLN A 227 14.84 24.73 -6.46
C GLN A 227 15.67 23.64 -5.77
N ALA A 228 16.32 22.80 -6.58
CA ALA A 228 17.21 21.73 -6.13
C ALA A 228 18.44 22.24 -5.38
#